data_AF-A0AAV4GW34-F1
#
_entry.id   AF-A0AAV4GW34-F1
#
_cell.length_a   1.000
_cell.length_b   1.000
_cell.length_c   1.000
_cell.angle_alpha   90.00
_cell.angle_beta   90.00
_cell.angle_gamma   90.00
#
_symmetry.space_group_name_H-M   'P 1'
#
loop_
_entity.id
_entity.type
_entity.pdbx_description
1 polymer ?
#
loop_
_entity_poly.entity_id
_entity_poly.type
_entity_poly.pdbx_seq_one_letter_code
_entity_poly.pdbx_strand_id
1 'polypeptide(L)'
;MMMMMMMRSSAQNLTRKRQKEDKLRLIQFLLSSTQINTRINKADIEVPFTSNVGTPQSDGPCPVLFTICFEHALKSAKKIKGEPKTPIIPREIAHAGDDDDDDDDDDDDDDELELEKFNLKVNVDKTELT
;
A
#
# COMPACT_ATOMS: atom_id res chain seq x y z
N MET A 1 13.60 -34.71 -27.55
CA MET A 1 14.34 -33.73 -26.73
C MET A 1 13.56 -32.44 -26.50
N MET A 2 12.97 -31.83 -27.53
CA MET A 2 12.16 -30.59 -27.46
C MET A 2 10.89 -30.67 -26.59
N MET A 3 10.19 -31.81 -26.64
CA MET A 3 8.97 -32.07 -25.83
C MET A 3 9.26 -32.13 -24.32
N MET A 4 10.46 -32.59 -23.93
CA MET A 4 10.90 -32.69 -22.54
C MET A 4 11.28 -31.31 -21.96
N MET A 5 11.77 -30.39 -22.80
CA MET A 5 11.99 -28.98 -22.43
C MET A 5 10.68 -28.22 -22.22
N MET A 6 9.66 -28.45 -23.05
CA MET A 6 8.34 -27.82 -22.91
C MET A 6 7.63 -28.24 -21.61
N MET A 7 7.70 -29.52 -21.23
CA MET A 7 7.15 -30.00 -19.96
C MET A 7 7.84 -29.39 -18.74
N ARG A 8 9.17 -29.24 -18.77
CA ARG A 8 9.93 -28.58 -17.70
C ARG A 8 9.56 -27.10 -17.57
N SER A 9 9.43 -26.39 -18.68
CA SER A 9 9.01 -24.97 -18.70
C SER A 9 7.58 -24.80 -18.19
N SER A 10 6.66 -25.69 -18.58
CA SER A 10 5.27 -25.68 -18.10
C SER A 10 5.18 -25.97 -16.60
N ALA A 11 5.95 -26.95 -16.11
CA ALA A 11 6.02 -27.26 -14.68
C ALA A 11 6.59 -26.08 -13.86
N GLN A 12 7.67 -25.45 -14.33
CA GLN A 12 8.24 -24.27 -13.66
C GLN A 12 7.26 -23.10 -13.59
N ASN A 13 6.49 -22.87 -14.67
CA ASN A 13 5.45 -21.84 -14.68
C ASN A 13 4.32 -22.16 -13.71
N LEU A 14 3.90 -23.42 -13.63
CA LEU A 14 2.88 -23.86 -12.67
C LEU A 14 3.36 -23.68 -11.22
N THR A 15 4.61 -24.06 -10.92
CA THR A 15 5.21 -23.87 -9.59
C THR A 15 5.31 -22.40 -9.23
N ARG A 16 5.73 -21.52 -10.16
CA ARG A 16 5.77 -20.07 -9.94
C ARG A 16 4.38 -19.48 -9.68
N LYS A 17 3.35 -19.93 -10.40
CA LYS A 17 1.97 -19.50 -10.16
C LYS A 17 1.50 -19.87 -8.75
N ARG A 18 1.72 -21.12 -8.33
CA ARG A 18 1.36 -21.56 -6.97
C ARG A 18 2.10 -20.80 -5.89
N GLN A 19 3.41 -20.58 -6.05
CA GLN A 19 4.19 -19.76 -5.11
C GLN A 19 3.66 -18.33 -4.97
N LYS A 20 3.15 -17.72 -6.04
CA LYS A 20 2.52 -16.39 -5.97
C LYS A 20 1.21 -16.43 -5.21
N GLU A 21 0.36 -17.42 -5.51
CA GLU A 21 -0.94 -17.61 -4.84
C GLU A 21 -0.77 -17.86 -3.34
N ASP A 22 0.18 -18.71 -2.95
CA ASP A 22 0.47 -19.02 -1.55
C ASP A 22 1.00 -17.78 -0.80
N LYS A 23 1.83 -16.96 -1.44
CA LYS A 23 2.29 -15.67 -0.86
C LYS A 23 1.14 -14.69 -0.66
N LEU A 24 0.22 -14.60 -1.62
CA LEU A 24 -0.98 -13.75 -1.48
C LEU A 24 -1.87 -14.23 -0.35
N ARG A 25 -2.10 -15.54 -0.23
CA ARG A 25 -2.84 -16.13 0.89
C ARG A 25 -2.17 -15.86 2.23
N LEU A 26 -0.84 -15.95 2.30
CA LEU A 26 -0.10 -15.64 3.52
C LEU A 26 -0.25 -14.18 3.92
N ILE A 27 -0.13 -13.24 2.97
CA ILE A 27 -0.32 -11.81 3.23
C ILE A 27 -1.76 -11.55 3.71
N GLN A 28 -2.76 -12.10 3.03
CA GLN A 28 -4.17 -11.98 3.43
C GLN A 28 -4.41 -12.57 4.82
N PHE A 29 -3.83 -13.73 5.11
CA PHE A 29 -3.91 -14.36 6.41
C PHE A 29 -3.33 -13.44 7.49
N LEU A 30 -2.10 -12.96 7.31
CA LEU A 30 -1.43 -12.06 8.26
C LEU A 30 -2.25 -10.78 8.51
N LEU A 31 -2.81 -10.17 7.46
CA LEU A 31 -3.66 -8.98 7.58
C LEU A 31 -5.03 -9.26 8.23
N SER A 32 -5.60 -10.45 8.02
CA SER A 32 -6.93 -10.82 8.54
C SER A 32 -6.92 -11.31 9.99
N SER A 33 -5.77 -11.76 10.49
CA SER A 33 -5.64 -12.48 11.76
C SER A 33 -4.69 -11.82 12.76
N THR A 34 -4.44 -10.53 12.60
CA THR A 34 -3.70 -9.72 13.58
C THR A 34 -4.52 -9.52 14.84
N GLN A 35 -4.34 -10.43 15.81
CA GLN A 35 -4.77 -10.23 17.20
C GLN A 35 -3.69 -9.46 17.94
N ILE A 36 -4.01 -8.24 18.36
CA ILE A 36 -3.08 -7.41 19.12
C ILE A 36 -3.31 -7.69 20.60
N ASN A 37 -2.35 -8.39 21.23
CA ASN A 37 -2.27 -8.48 22.68
C ASN A 37 -1.52 -7.25 23.19
N THR A 38 -2.25 -6.26 23.67
CA THR A 38 -1.66 -5.05 24.23
C THR A 38 -1.33 -5.25 25.70
N ARG A 39 -0.14 -4.80 26.10
CA ARG A 39 0.27 -4.76 27.50
C ARG A 39 0.26 -3.32 27.95
N ILE A 40 -0.67 -2.95 28.83
CA ILE A 40 -0.75 -1.61 29.42
C ILE A 40 -0.37 -1.73 30.90
N ASN A 41 0.57 -0.90 31.36
CA ASN A 41 1.00 -0.87 32.78
C ASN A 41 1.45 -2.25 33.33
N LYS A 42 2.14 -3.06 32.53
CA LYS A 42 2.60 -4.44 32.86
C LYS A 42 1.49 -5.47 33.09
N ALA A 43 0.23 -5.09 32.94
CA ALA A 43 -0.90 -6.00 32.90
C ALA A 43 -1.15 -6.40 31.44
N ASP A 44 -1.32 -7.69 31.22
CA ASP A 44 -1.77 -8.21 29.93
C ASP A 44 -3.27 -7.89 29.82
N ILE A 45 -3.67 -7.21 28.74
CA ILE A 45 -5.09 -7.03 28.45
C ILE A 45 -5.53 -8.31 27.74
N GLU A 46 -6.25 -9.17 28.45
CA GLU A 46 -6.75 -10.46 27.93
C GLU A 46 -7.81 -10.31 26.83
N VAL A 47 -8.23 -9.08 26.52
CA VAL A 47 -9.21 -8.79 25.49
C VAL A 47 -8.49 -8.52 24.17
N PRO A 48 -8.52 -9.46 23.20
CA PRO A 48 -7.88 -9.25 21.91
C PRO A 48 -8.56 -8.09 21.18
N PHE A 49 -7.77 -7.08 20.81
CA PHE A 49 -8.24 -6.02 19.93
C PHE A 49 -8.29 -6.57 18.50
N THR A 50 -9.50 -6.62 17.94
CA THR A 50 -9.69 -6.94 16.53
C THR A 50 -9.57 -5.65 15.73
N SER A 51 -8.44 -5.41 15.08
CA SER A 51 -8.31 -4.32 14.11
C SER A 51 -8.73 -4.83 12.75
N ASN A 52 -9.86 -4.36 12.24
CA ASN A 52 -10.36 -4.68 10.90
C ASN A 52 -9.99 -3.62 9.84
N VAL A 53 -9.36 -2.52 10.26
CA VAL A 53 -8.87 -1.44 9.41
C VAL A 53 -7.43 -1.12 9.80
N GLY A 54 -6.56 -0.91 8.81
CA GLY A 54 -5.15 -0.61 9.01
C GLY A 54 -4.27 -1.82 9.29
N THR A 55 -3.00 -1.56 9.63
CA THR A 55 -2.02 -2.58 10.00
C THR A 55 -1.38 -2.23 11.34
N PRO A 56 -0.96 -3.21 12.16
CA PRO A 56 -0.22 -2.91 13.38
C PRO A 56 1.06 -2.15 13.06
N GLN A 57 1.20 -0.94 13.60
CA GLN A 57 2.45 -0.20 13.51
C GLN A 57 3.54 -1.00 14.23
N SER A 58 4.68 -1.23 13.56
CA SER A 58 5.82 -2.08 13.96
C SER A 58 5.85 -3.55 13.52
N ASP A 59 4.82 -4.06 12.84
CA ASP A 59 4.94 -5.40 12.22
C ASP A 59 5.77 -5.33 10.93
N GLY A 60 6.70 -6.27 10.76
CA GLY A 60 7.78 -6.22 9.75
C GLY A 60 7.33 -6.03 8.29
N PRO A 61 6.27 -6.70 7.80
CA PRO A 61 5.82 -6.53 6.42
C PRO A 61 4.94 -5.29 6.21
N CYS A 62 4.41 -4.69 7.28
CA CYS A 62 3.43 -3.61 7.19
C CYS A 62 3.96 -2.34 6.51
N PRO A 63 5.20 -1.87 6.73
CA PRO A 63 5.75 -0.74 5.97
C PRO A 63 5.76 -0.98 4.46
N VAL A 64 6.16 -2.18 4.02
CA VAL A 64 6.23 -2.52 2.59
C VAL A 64 4.83 -2.63 1.98
N LEU A 65 3.88 -3.25 2.70
CA LEU A 65 2.49 -3.33 2.26
C LEU A 65 1.83 -1.95 2.18
N PHE A 66 2.12 -1.08 3.15
CA PHE A 66 1.67 0.31 3.12
C PHE A 66 2.23 1.05 1.90
N THR A 67 3.53 0.97 1.63
CA THR A 67 4.13 1.62 0.44
C THR A 67 3.46 1.17 -0.85
N ILE A 68 3.18 -0.13 -1.01
CA ILE A 68 2.50 -0.65 -2.21
C ILE A 68 1.08 -0.09 -2.32
N CYS A 69 0.31 -0.07 -1.23
CA CYS A 69 -1.03 0.49 -1.22
C CYS A 69 -1.04 2.00 -1.47
N PHE A 70 -0.11 2.73 -0.85
CA PHE A 70 0.04 4.17 -0.98
C PHE A 70 0.43 4.56 -2.40
N GLU A 71 1.41 3.89 -3.00
CA GLU A 71 1.80 4.12 -4.39
C GLU A 71 0.65 3.82 -5.38
N HIS A 72 -0.18 2.81 -5.07
CA HIS A 72 -1.35 2.50 -5.89
C HIS A 72 -2.45 3.57 -5.77
N ALA A 73 -2.65 4.14 -4.58
CA ALA A 73 -3.57 5.24 -4.34
C ALA A 73 -3.13 6.50 -5.09
N LEU A 74 -1.86 6.92 -4.94
CA LEU A 74 -1.28 8.08 -5.64
C LEU A 74 -1.34 7.92 -7.17
N LYS A 75 -1.06 6.71 -7.70
CA LYS A 75 -1.24 6.43 -9.14
C LYS A 75 -2.69 6.55 -9.62
N SER A 76 -3.66 6.41 -8.73
CA SER A 76 -5.08 6.55 -9.07
C SER A 76 -5.48 8.02 -9.08
N ALA A 77 -5.02 8.80 -8.11
CA ALA A 77 -5.14 10.27 -8.07
C ALA A 77 -4.48 10.93 -9.30
N LYS A 78 -3.22 10.56 -9.63
CA LYS A 78 -2.48 11.07 -10.81
C LYS A 78 -3.21 10.97 -12.14
N LYS A 79 -4.06 9.96 -12.32
CA LYS A 79 -4.80 9.80 -13.58
C LYS A 79 -5.79 10.94 -13.82
N ILE A 80 -6.18 11.64 -12.76
CA ILE A 80 -7.04 12.81 -12.81
C ILE A 80 -6.23 14.03 -13.25
N LYS A 81 -5.05 14.25 -12.65
CA LYS A 81 -4.20 15.43 -12.91
C LYS A 81 -3.48 15.46 -14.27
N GLY A 82 -3.30 14.31 -14.93
CA GLY A 82 -2.65 14.24 -16.25
C GLY A 82 -1.11 14.21 -16.19
N GLU A 83 -0.45 14.35 -17.36
CA GLU A 83 1.01 14.23 -17.48
C GLU A 83 1.75 15.52 -17.06
N PRO A 84 2.96 15.41 -16.48
CA PRO A 84 3.70 16.55 -15.96
C PRO A 84 4.09 17.56 -17.06
N LYS A 85 3.99 18.85 -16.75
CA LYS A 85 4.33 19.97 -17.65
C LYS A 85 5.83 20.04 -17.96
N THR A 86 6.71 19.52 -17.09
CA THR A 86 8.16 19.51 -17.31
C THR A 86 8.78 18.11 -17.07
N PRO A 87 9.63 17.61 -18.00
CA PRO A 87 10.16 16.24 -17.91
C PRO A 87 11.44 16.09 -17.06
N ILE A 88 11.96 17.17 -16.46
CA ILE A 88 13.29 17.19 -15.83
C ILE A 88 13.23 17.08 -14.30
N ILE A 89 12.18 17.60 -13.68
CA ILE A 89 11.96 17.54 -12.23
C ILE A 89 10.82 16.53 -11.99
N PRO A 90 10.98 15.55 -11.09
CA PRO A 90 9.88 14.68 -10.71
C PRO A 90 8.80 15.54 -10.06
N ARG A 91 7.58 15.50 -10.62
CA ARG A 91 6.42 16.28 -10.16
C ARG A 91 6.06 15.98 -8.70
N GLU A 92 6.21 14.73 -8.28
CA GLU A 92 5.76 14.26 -6.97
C GLU A 92 6.84 13.40 -6.28
N ILE A 93 7.03 13.63 -4.98
CA ILE A 93 7.90 12.88 -4.09
C ILE A 93 7.08 12.36 -2.90
N ALA A 94 6.90 11.05 -2.84
CA ALA A 94 6.15 10.38 -1.77
C ALA A 94 7.06 9.66 -0.77
N HIS A 95 6.88 9.90 0.53
CA HIS A 95 7.58 9.15 1.57
C HIS A 95 6.74 8.91 2.83
N ALA A 96 6.59 7.64 3.22
CA ALA A 96 6.07 7.22 4.53
C ALA A 96 4.69 7.81 4.93
N GLY A 97 3.86 8.17 3.96
CA GLY A 97 2.54 8.77 4.16
C GLY A 97 2.49 10.28 3.92
N ASP A 98 3.66 10.89 3.71
CA ASP A 98 3.79 12.26 3.21
C ASP A 98 3.94 12.22 1.68
N ASP A 99 3.41 13.23 1.00
CA ASP A 99 3.43 13.40 -0.44
C ASP A 99 3.62 14.88 -0.76
N ASP A 100 4.70 15.20 -1.48
CA ASP A 100 5.02 16.56 -1.94
C ASP A 100 4.83 16.59 -3.46
N ASP A 101 3.84 17.34 -3.95
CA ASP A 101 3.52 17.49 -5.38
C ASP A 101 3.70 18.95 -5.82
N ASP A 102 4.49 19.17 -6.87
CA ASP A 102 4.75 20.47 -7.49
C ASP A 102 3.64 20.79 -8.50
N ASP A 103 2.40 20.86 -8.02
CA ASP A 103 1.24 21.16 -8.85
C ASP A 103 0.70 22.58 -8.68
N ASP A 104 0.46 23.24 -9.83
CA ASP A 104 -0.08 24.61 -9.90
C ASP A 104 -1.62 24.65 -9.87
N ASP A 105 -2.29 23.49 -9.90
CA ASP A 105 -3.75 23.39 -10.01
C ASP A 105 -4.35 23.11 -8.62
N ASP A 106 -5.12 24.08 -8.09
CA ASP A 106 -5.74 24.07 -6.74
C ASP A 106 -6.92 23.07 -6.58
N ASP A 107 -7.13 22.13 -7.51
CA ASP A 107 -8.26 21.17 -7.48
C ASP A 107 -7.96 19.96 -6.57
N ASP A 108 -7.52 20.21 -5.33
CA ASP A 108 -7.17 19.20 -4.31
C ASP A 108 -8.38 18.34 -3.87
N ASP A 109 -9.60 18.81 -4.10
CA ASP A 109 -10.84 18.14 -3.71
C ASP A 109 -11.00 16.77 -4.43
N ASP A 110 -10.54 16.65 -5.69
CA ASP A 110 -10.68 15.42 -6.46
C ASP A 110 -9.68 14.33 -6.00
N ASP A 111 -8.50 14.74 -5.52
CA ASP A 111 -7.50 13.83 -4.96
C ASP A 111 -7.96 13.24 -3.63
N GLU A 112 -8.51 14.07 -2.74
CA GLU A 112 -8.98 13.61 -1.44
C GLU A 112 -10.06 12.54 -1.61
N LEU A 113 -10.99 12.74 -2.56
CA LEU A 113 -12.03 11.76 -2.90
C LEU A 113 -11.48 10.44 -3.46
N GLU A 114 -10.37 10.45 -4.22
CA GLU A 114 -9.72 9.23 -4.67
C GLU A 114 -9.00 8.51 -3.53
N LEU A 115 -8.30 9.24 -2.66
CA LEU A 115 -7.58 8.69 -1.52
C LEU A 115 -8.52 8.05 -0.50
N GLU A 116 -9.71 8.62 -0.29
CA GLU A 116 -10.74 8.05 0.58
C GLU A 116 -11.16 6.63 0.16
N LYS A 117 -11.15 6.30 -1.14
CA LYS A 117 -11.45 4.94 -1.65
C LYS A 117 -10.46 3.90 -1.16
N PHE A 118 -9.27 4.33 -0.76
CA PHE A 118 -8.20 3.51 -0.18
C PHE A 118 -8.16 3.59 1.35
N ASN A 119 -9.16 4.21 1.99
CA ASN A 119 -9.18 4.50 3.43
C ASN A 119 -8.00 5.39 3.89
N LEU A 120 -7.48 6.23 2.98
CA LEU A 120 -6.48 7.25 3.29
C LEU A 120 -7.19 8.58 3.54
N LYS A 121 -6.69 9.34 4.50
CA LYS A 121 -7.22 10.66 4.86
C LYS A 121 -6.07 11.65 4.95
N VAL A 122 -6.22 12.79 4.28
CA VAL A 122 -5.25 13.88 4.31
C VAL A 122 -5.34 14.59 5.67
N ASN A 123 -4.19 14.98 6.20
CA ASN A 123 -4.13 15.76 7.43
C ASN A 123 -3.93 17.24 7.10
N VAL A 124 -5.04 17.95 6.94
CA VAL A 124 -5.09 19.38 6.57
C VAL A 124 -4.25 20.25 7.53
N ASP A 125 -4.18 19.89 8.81
CA ASP A 125 -3.38 20.64 9.80
C ASP A 125 -1.86 20.58 9.54
N LYS A 126 -1.43 19.62 8.71
CA LYS A 126 -0.03 19.42 8.32
C LYS A 126 0.24 19.71 6.84
N THR A 127 -0.79 20.04 6.06
CA THR A 127 -0.64 20.36 4.64
C THR A 127 -0.17 21.79 4.50
N GLU A 128 0.94 21.99 3.78
CA GLU A 128 1.51 23.31 3.48
C GLU A 128 1.29 23.61 2.00
N LEU A 129 0.74 24.79 1.69
CA LEU A 129 0.62 25.33 0.33
C LEU A 129 1.60 26.50 0.23
N THR A 130 2.54 26.46 -0.71
CA THR A 130 3.63 27.45 -0.85
C THR A 130 3.70 28.09 -2.22
#